data_AF-A0A0E3V707-F1
#
_entry.id   AF-A0A0E3V707-F1
#
_cell.length_a   1.000
_cell.length_b   1.000
_cell.length_c   1.000
_cell.angle_alpha   90.00
_cell.angle_beta   90.00
_cell.angle_gamma   90.00
#
_symmetry.space_group_name_H-M   'P 1'
#
loop_
_entity.id
_entity.type
_entity.pdbx_description
1 polymer ?
#
loop_
_entity_poly.entity_id
_entity_poly.type
_entity_poly.pdbx_seq_one_letter_code
_entity_poly.pdbx_strand_id
1 'polypeptide(L)'
;MSEKDLALAVLAVNQLPFVDNVNVPLQAPTVFIKLSPKLAEVLPEARSVLQVEKTDFSVAEVIRVYNLYVVEYLDEIADLSHQLLMEAMDQIIKKARS
;
A
#
# COMPACT_ATOMS: atom_id res chain seq x y z
N MET A 1 -5.66 -8.21 -22.92
CA MET A 1 -4.18 -8.27 -22.88
C MET A 1 -3.73 -9.68 -23.26
N SER A 2 -2.60 -9.83 -23.98
CA SER A 2 -2.06 -11.16 -24.29
C SER A 2 -1.30 -11.76 -23.09
N GLU A 3 -1.09 -13.08 -23.08
CA GLU A 3 -0.31 -13.75 -22.03
C GLU A 3 1.15 -13.28 -21.98
N LYS A 4 1.74 -12.98 -23.15
CA LYS A 4 3.08 -12.41 -23.26
C LYS A 4 3.17 -11.02 -22.64
N ASP A 5 2.18 -10.16 -22.90
CA ASP A 5 2.14 -8.80 -22.36
C ASP A 5 1.96 -8.84 -20.84
N LEU A 6 1.11 -9.75 -20.35
CA LEU A 6 0.91 -9.98 -18.92
C LEU A 6 2.22 -10.40 -18.24
N ALA A 7 2.94 -11.36 -18.81
CA ALA A 7 4.21 -11.83 -18.26
C ALA A 7 5.26 -10.72 -18.19
N LEU A 8 5.36 -9.87 -19.23
CA LEU A 8 6.24 -8.71 -19.24
C LEU A 8 5.85 -7.68 -18.17
N ALA A 9 4.55 -7.40 -18.03
CA ALA A 9 4.05 -6.51 -16.98
C ALA A 9 4.36 -7.04 -15.58
N VAL A 10 4.20 -8.35 -15.34
CA VAL A 10 4.52 -8.99 -14.06
C VAL A 10 6.01 -8.83 -13.73
N LEU A 11 6.89 -9.08 -14.71
CA LEU A 11 8.33 -8.90 -14.54
C LEU A 11 8.68 -7.45 -14.20
N ALA A 12 8.06 -6.48 -14.87
CA ALA A 12 8.29 -5.06 -14.60
C ALA A 12 7.77 -4.65 -13.21
N VAL A 13 6.60 -5.13 -12.80
CA VAL A 13 6.02 -4.85 -11.47
C VAL A 13 6.85 -5.48 -10.35
N ASN A 14 7.39 -6.67 -10.54
CA ASN A 14 8.30 -7.31 -9.57
C ASN A 14 9.61 -6.53 -9.33
N GLN A 15 9.98 -5.60 -10.21
CA GLN A 15 11.15 -4.73 -10.01
C GLN A 15 10.83 -3.48 -9.19
N LEU A 16 9.56 -3.24 -8.84
CA LEU A 16 9.19 -2.12 -8.01
C LEU A 16 9.66 -2.35 -6.56
N PRO A 17 10.24 -1.33 -5.89
CA PRO A 17 10.92 -1.52 -4.60
C PRO A 17 9.97 -1.85 -3.45
N PHE A 18 8.68 -1.55 -3.60
CA PHE A 18 7.64 -1.81 -2.60
C PHE A 18 6.90 -3.13 -2.83
N VAL A 19 7.26 -3.92 -3.85
CA VAL A 19 6.62 -5.19 -4.20
C VAL A 19 7.45 -6.37 -3.68
N ASP A 20 6.79 -7.29 -2.99
CA ASP A 20 7.36 -8.57 -2.56
C ASP A 20 7.12 -9.66 -3.60
N ASN A 21 5.86 -9.79 -4.04
CA ASN A 21 5.44 -10.84 -4.94
C ASN A 21 4.21 -10.42 -5.74
N VAL A 22 4.10 -10.90 -6.98
CA VAL A 22 2.92 -10.73 -7.84
C VAL A 22 2.30 -12.10 -8.10
N ASN A 23 1.06 -12.29 -7.63
CA ASN A 23 0.27 -13.49 -7.88
C ASN A 23 -0.78 -13.22 -8.95
N VAL A 24 -0.77 -14.03 -10.01
CA VAL A 24 -1.69 -13.95 -11.15
C VAL A 24 -2.49 -15.25 -11.22
N PRO A 25 -3.63 -15.36 -10.52
CA PRO A 25 -4.43 -16.59 -10.54
C PRO A 25 -5.04 -16.79 -11.93
N LEU A 26 -4.98 -18.00 -12.48
CA LEU A 26 -5.47 -18.29 -13.82
C LEU A 26 -6.97 -17.99 -13.99
N GLN A 27 -7.77 -18.30 -12.97
CA GLN A 27 -9.24 -18.22 -13.02
C GLN A 27 -9.81 -16.90 -12.49
N ALA A 28 -8.98 -16.02 -11.89
CA ALA A 28 -9.44 -14.74 -11.36
C ALA A 28 -9.23 -13.60 -12.38
N PRO A 29 -10.10 -12.58 -12.42
CA PRO A 29 -9.90 -11.40 -13.25
C PRO A 29 -8.85 -10.43 -12.67
N THR A 30 -8.38 -10.67 -11.45
CA THR A 30 -7.54 -9.74 -10.68
C THR A 30 -6.13 -10.30 -10.49
N VAL A 31 -5.15 -9.40 -10.48
CA VAL A 31 -3.76 -9.62 -10.07
C VAL A 31 -3.60 -9.13 -8.63
N PHE A 32 -2.97 -9.96 -7.81
CA PHE A 32 -2.69 -9.65 -6.41
C PHE A 32 -1.22 -9.28 -6.27
N ILE A 33 -0.92 -8.07 -5.81
CA ILE A 33 0.44 -7.58 -5.58
C ILE A 33 0.68 -7.51 -4.09
N LYS A 34 1.48 -8.44 -3.57
CA LYS A 34 1.90 -8.43 -2.17
C LYS A 34 2.99 -7.37 -1.99
N LEU A 35 2.80 -6.51 -0.99
CA LEU A 35 3.75 -5.46 -0.65
C LEU A 35 4.95 -6.01 0.12
N SER A 36 6.06 -5.27 0.08
CA SER A 36 7.29 -5.62 0.79
C SER A 36 7.03 -5.88 2.28
N PRO A 37 7.73 -6.84 2.92
CA PRO A 37 7.55 -7.15 4.34
C PRO A 37 7.67 -5.92 5.25
N LYS A 38 8.58 -4.98 4.91
CA LYS A 38 8.76 -3.73 5.64
C LYS A 38 7.50 -2.86 5.66
N LEU A 39 6.77 -2.81 4.55
CA LEU A 39 5.50 -2.10 4.48
C LEU A 39 4.39 -2.88 5.19
N ALA A 40 4.40 -4.22 5.10
CA ALA A 40 3.42 -5.06 5.78
C ALA A 40 3.51 -4.96 7.32
N GLU A 41 4.65 -4.55 7.89
CA GLU A 41 4.80 -4.30 9.34
C GLU A 41 4.06 -3.05 9.83
N VAL A 42 3.89 -2.05 8.96
CA VAL A 42 3.23 -0.77 9.32
C VAL A 42 1.79 -0.69 8.79
N LEU A 43 1.45 -1.52 7.82
CA LEU A 43 0.12 -1.55 7.21
C LEU A 43 -0.77 -2.58 7.92
N PRO A 44 -2.08 -2.29 8.05
CA PRO A 44 -3.06 -3.32 8.36
C PRO A 44 -2.99 -4.46 7.34
N GLU A 45 -3.27 -5.69 7.78
CA GLU A 45 -3.22 -6.89 6.92
C GLU A 45 -4.02 -6.71 5.62
N ALA A 46 -5.21 -6.11 5.71
CA ALA A 46 -6.08 -5.82 4.57
C ALA A 46 -5.47 -4.88 3.51
N ARG A 47 -4.43 -4.11 3.85
CA ARG A 47 -3.72 -3.19 2.96
C ARG A 47 -2.35 -3.73 2.51
N SER A 48 -1.94 -4.90 2.97
CA SER A 48 -0.67 -5.53 2.60
C SER A 48 -0.65 -6.14 1.19
N VAL A 49 -1.82 -6.23 0.54
CA VAL A 49 -2.00 -6.78 -0.81
C VAL A 49 -2.82 -5.80 -1.64
N LEU A 50 -2.24 -5.32 -2.74
CA LEU A 50 -2.96 -4.53 -3.75
C LEU A 50 -3.68 -5.46 -4.71
N GLN A 51 -4.81 -4.99 -5.23
CA GLN A 51 -5.64 -5.69 -6.20
C GLN A 51 -5.78 -4.83 -7.45
N VAL A 52 -5.40 -5.37 -8.60
CA VAL A 52 -5.48 -4.67 -9.89
C VAL A 52 -6.12 -5.59 -10.93
N GLU A 53 -7.07 -5.09 -11.72
CA GLU A 53 -7.68 -5.90 -12.77
C GLU A 53 -6.66 -6.28 -13.85
N LYS A 54 -6.72 -7.51 -14.36
CA LYS A 54 -5.83 -7.98 -15.44
C LYS A 54 -5.95 -7.14 -16.69
N THR A 55 -7.11 -6.54 -16.95
CA THR A 55 -7.36 -5.68 -18.12
C THR A 55 -6.52 -4.42 -18.09
N ASP A 56 -6.28 -3.87 -16.91
CA ASP A 56 -5.59 -2.60 -16.68
C ASP A 56 -4.18 -2.77 -16.09
N PHE A 57 -3.78 -4.02 -15.86
CA PHE A 57 -2.54 -4.36 -15.19
C PHE A 57 -1.32 -3.82 -15.93
N SER A 58 -0.68 -2.84 -15.31
CA SER A 58 0.51 -2.17 -15.79
C SER A 58 1.30 -1.60 -14.61
N VAL A 59 2.56 -1.25 -14.84
CA VAL A 59 3.39 -0.57 -13.82
C VAL A 59 2.73 0.73 -13.37
N ALA A 60 2.20 1.51 -14.31
CA ALA A 60 1.54 2.78 -14.01
C ALA A 60 0.30 2.58 -13.12
N GLU A 61 -0.52 1.58 -13.42
CA GLU A 61 -1.71 1.28 -12.64
C GLU A 61 -1.36 0.77 -11.23
N VAL A 62 -0.36 -0.10 -11.11
CA VAL A 62 0.12 -0.56 -9.79
C VAL A 62 0.63 0.62 -8.94
N ILE A 63 1.39 1.55 -9.53
CA ILE A 63 1.87 2.75 -8.83
C ILE A 63 0.69 3.65 -8.43
N ARG A 64 -0.30 3.82 -9.30
CA ARG A 64 -1.50 4.62 -9.02
C ARG A 64 -2.28 4.05 -7.84
N VAL A 65 -2.55 2.74 -7.86
CA VAL A 65 -3.24 2.02 -6.78
C VAL A 65 -2.41 2.03 -5.49
N TYR A 66 -1.09 1.85 -5.57
CA TYR A 66 -0.20 1.99 -4.41
C TYR A 66 -0.32 3.38 -3.76
N ASN A 67 -0.25 4.45 -4.55
CA ASN A 67 -0.37 5.81 -4.01
C ASN A 67 -1.72 6.02 -3.31
N LEU A 68 -2.82 5.63 -3.97
CA LEU A 68 -4.17 5.81 -3.44
C LEU A 68 -4.42 4.99 -2.16
N TYR A 69 -3.95 3.75 -2.10
CA TYR A 69 -4.33 2.84 -1.01
C TYR A 69 -3.30 2.77 0.12
N VAL A 70 -2.03 3.01 -0.18
CA VAL A 70 -0.93 2.88 0.78
C VAL A 70 -0.43 4.24 1.21
N VAL A 71 -0.07 5.11 0.26
CA VAL A 71 0.53 6.40 0.61
C VAL A 71 -0.48 7.30 1.32
N GLU A 72 -1.68 7.47 0.76
CA GLU A 72 -2.73 8.27 1.40
C GLU A 72 -3.09 7.74 2.80
N TYR A 73 -3.13 6.42 2.98
CA TYR A 73 -3.37 5.83 4.30
C TYR A 73 -2.24 6.14 5.30
N LEU A 74 -0.99 6.05 4.87
CA LEU A 74 0.15 6.35 5.74
C LEU A 74 0.17 7.84 6.11
N ASP A 75 -0.19 8.73 5.19
CA ASP A 75 -0.31 10.16 5.44
C ASP A 75 -1.42 10.44 6.48
N GLU A 76 -2.61 9.84 6.33
CA GLU A 76 -3.70 9.94 7.31
C GLU A 76 -3.27 9.47 8.71
N ILE A 77 -2.54 8.35 8.79
CA ILE A 77 -2.04 7.81 10.06
C ILE A 77 -0.98 8.73 10.68
N ALA A 78 -0.11 9.33 9.87
CA ALA A 78 0.90 10.27 10.34
C ALA A 78 0.25 11.53 10.93
N ASP A 79 -0.75 12.09 10.24
CA ASP A 79 -1.50 13.26 10.70
C ASP A 79 -2.26 12.98 12.01
N LEU A 80 -2.96 11.84 12.08
CA LEU A 80 -3.66 11.43 13.30
C LEU A 80 -2.68 11.23 14.47
N SER A 81 -1.54 10.59 14.22
CA SER A 81 -0.50 10.38 15.23
C SER A 81 0.05 11.71 15.76
N HIS A 82 0.24 12.69 14.89
CA HIS A 82 0.67 14.02 15.27
C HIS A 82 -0.36 14.74 16.14
N GLN A 83 -1.64 14.68 15.77
CA GLN A 83 -2.74 15.29 16.53
C GLN A 83 -2.83 14.70 17.95
N LEU A 84 -2.82 13.37 18.08
CA LEU A 84 -2.86 12.68 19.37
C LEU A 84 -1.68 13.04 20.27
N LEU A 85 -0.48 13.18 19.69
CA LEU A 85 0.70 13.60 20.42
C LEU A 85 0.54 15.03 20.98
N MET A 86 0.05 15.95 20.16
CA MET A 86 -0.17 17.34 20.57
C MET A 86 -1.23 17.45 21.67
N GLU A 87 -2.32 16.68 21.57
CA GLU A 87 -3.34 16.61 22.63
C GLU A 87 -2.78 16.06 23.93
N ALA A 88 -1.98 14.99 23.88
CA ALA A 88 -1.34 14.40 25.05
C ALA A 88 -0.38 15.40 25.73
N MET A 89 0.40 16.15 24.94
CA MET A 89 1.29 17.19 25.48
C MET A 89 0.53 18.31 26.19
N ASP A 90 -0.58 18.78 25.61
CA ASP A 90 -1.41 19.82 26.24
C ASP A 90 -2.02 19.34 27.56
N GLN A 91 -2.49 18.09 27.62
CA GLN A 91 -2.99 17.49 28.87
C GLN A 91 -1.91 17.41 29.96
N ILE A 92 -0.68 17.03 29.61
CA ILE A 92 0.45 16.99 30.54
C ILE A 92 0.76 18.39 31.07
N ILE A 93 0.81 19.40 30.20
CA ILE A 93 1.08 20.79 30.60
C ILE A 93 -0.03 21.33 31.51
N LYS A 94 -1.30 21.07 31.19
CA LYS A 94 -2.44 21.46 32.02
C LYS A 94 -2.35 20.83 33.41
N LYS A 95 -2.05 19.53 33.48
CA LYS A 95 -1.89 18.79 34.75
C LYS A 95 -0.69 19.29 35.57
N ALA A 96 0.39 19.73 34.94
CA ALA A 96 1.54 20.30 35.65
C ALA A 96 1.28 21.70 36.22
N ARG A 97 0.23 22.39 35.75
CA ARG A 97 -0.17 23.74 36.20
C ARG A 97 -1.29 23.73 37.25
N SER A 98 -1.96 22.59 37.45
CA SER A 98 -2.99 22.35 38.48
C SER A 98 -2.39 21.75 39.74
#